data_AF-A0A1Y4HNR4-F1
#
_entry.id   AF-A0A1Y4HNR4-F1
#
_cell.length_a   1.000
_cell.length_b   1.000
_cell.length_c   1.000
_cell.angle_alpha   90.00
_cell.angle_beta   90.00
_cell.angle_gamma   90.00
#
_symmetry.space_group_name_H-M   'P 1'
#
loop_
_entity.id
_entity.type
_entity.pdbx_description
1 polymer ?
#
loop_
_entity_poly.entity_id
_entity_poly.type
_entity_poly.pdbx_seq_one_letter_code
_entity_poly.pdbx_strand_id
1 'polypeptide(L)'
;MLAILGLQAIIIIILLVYIGHAYSQIKQLRKALESASVSYSLASSVSGTIPGNAPSEGPDCFPESSASSSGMFSEDEELFEHIHQTILSEKLFLNPEFSREHFLRLGLINKNKAAQLLRQYAHTNFNGYINHLRLEHALNLLEQCPDTPIKAVAYESGFNNVRTFYRIFEQEYGKTPTLYRNEILNLR
;
A
#
# COMPACT_ATOMS: atom_id res chain seq x y z
N MET A 1 43.32 12.95 22.45
CA MET A 1 42.13 13.80 22.16
C MET A 1 41.79 13.79 20.68
N LEU A 2 42.60 14.40 19.80
CA LEU A 2 42.33 14.47 18.34
C LEU A 2 42.13 13.10 17.66
N ALA A 3 42.96 12.10 17.99
CA ALA A 3 42.83 10.75 17.43
C ALA A 3 41.52 10.02 17.82
N ILE A 4 41.00 10.28 19.02
CA ILE A 4 39.77 9.66 19.52
C ILE A 4 38.56 10.25 18.80
N LEU A 5 38.55 11.57 18.59
CA LEU A 5 37.50 12.26 17.82
C LEU A 5 37.47 11.80 16.36
N GLY A 6 38.64 11.59 15.76
CA GLY A 6 38.75 11.04 14.39
C GLY A 6 38.14 9.63 14.28
N LEU A 7 38.43 8.75 15.24
CA LEU A 7 37.87 7.40 15.27
C LEU A 7 36.34 7.42 15.47
N GLN A 8 35.83 8.28 16.35
CA GLN A 8 34.38 8.44 16.56
C GLN A 8 33.67 8.96 15.31
N ALA A 9 34.25 9.92 14.59
CA ALA A 9 33.67 10.42 13.35
C ALA A 9 33.60 9.31 12.28
N ILE A 10 34.64 8.49 12.15
CA ILE A 10 34.65 7.35 11.22
C ILE A 10 33.57 6.33 11.58
N ILE A 11 33.42 5.99 12.86
CA ILE A 11 32.38 5.07 13.33
C ILE A 11 30.98 5.61 13.00
N ILE A 12 30.73 6.91 13.23
CA ILE A 12 29.44 7.54 12.91
C ILE A 12 29.16 7.47 11.40
N ILE A 13 30.15 7.76 10.56
CA ILE A 13 29.99 7.67 9.10
C ILE A 13 29.66 6.24 8.68
N ILE A 14 30.35 5.23 9.22
CA ILE A 14 30.07 3.81 8.95
C ILE A 14 28.65 3.45 9.39
N LEU A 15 28.20 3.90 10.57
CA LEU A 15 26.84 3.67 11.05
C LEU A 15 25.79 4.31 10.16
N LEU A 16 26.01 5.54 9.69
CA LEU A 16 25.09 6.22 8.78
C LEU A 16 24.97 5.49 7.44
N VAL A 17 26.09 5.04 6.88
CA VAL A 17 26.10 4.21 5.66
C VAL A 17 25.37 2.88 5.89
N TYR A 18 25.63 2.21 7.02
CA TYR A 18 24.98 0.96 7.38
C TYR A 18 23.45 1.12 7.54
N ILE A 19 23.01 2.16 8.27
CA ILE A 19 21.59 2.47 8.45
C ILE A 19 20.92 2.77 7.10
N GLY A 20 21.59 3.52 6.22
CA GLY A 20 21.10 3.79 4.86
C GLY A 20 20.95 2.52 4.04
N HIS A 21 21.93 1.60 4.12
CA HIS A 21 21.87 0.32 3.42
C HIS A 21 20.76 -0.58 3.99
N ALA A 22 20.62 -0.67 5.31
CA ALA A 22 19.56 -1.41 5.97
C ALA A 22 18.17 -0.86 5.59
N TYR A 23 18.01 0.47 5.58
CA TYR A 23 16.79 1.14 5.14
C TYR A 23 16.47 0.81 3.67
N SER A 24 17.49 0.82 2.80
CA SER A 24 17.36 0.44 1.38
C SER A 24 16.94 -1.02 1.21
N GLN A 25 17.54 -1.96 1.97
CA GLN A 25 17.15 -3.37 1.93
C GLN A 25 15.71 -3.58 2.39
N ILE A 26 15.28 -2.91 3.46
CA ILE A 26 13.90 -2.99 3.96
C ILE A 26 12.91 -2.45 2.91
N LYS A 27 13.25 -1.35 2.22
CA LYS A 27 12.44 -0.82 1.12
C LYS A 27 12.34 -1.80 -0.05
N GLN A 28 13.44 -2.45 -0.43
CA GLN A 28 13.46 -3.47 -1.48
C GLN A 28 12.66 -4.72 -1.07
N LEU A 29 12.78 -5.15 0.18
CA LEU A 29 12.05 -6.31 0.71
C LEU A 29 10.54 -6.06 0.75
N ARG A 30 10.10 -4.84 1.08
CA ARG A 30 8.68 -4.45 1.01
C ARG A 30 8.15 -4.50 -0.42
N LYS A 31 8.88 -3.92 -1.39
CA LYS A 31 8.52 -4.02 -2.81
C LYS A 31 8.43 -5.49 -3.28
N ALA A 32 9.36 -6.34 -2.84
CA ALA A 32 9.32 -7.76 -3.15
C ALA A 32 8.13 -8.49 -2.50
N LEU A 33 7.80 -8.17 -1.24
CA LEU A 33 6.65 -8.74 -0.52
C LEU A 33 5.32 -8.30 -1.13
N GLU A 34 5.21 -7.04 -1.55
CA GLU A 34 4.04 -6.50 -2.26
C GLU A 34 3.86 -7.20 -3.61
N SER A 35 4.95 -7.44 -4.36
CA SER A 35 4.87 -8.21 -5.61
C SER A 35 4.50 -9.68 -5.38
N ALA A 36 4.86 -10.25 -4.23
CA ALA A 36 4.52 -11.62 -3.86
C ALA A 36 3.08 -11.75 -3.36
N SER A 37 2.54 -10.77 -2.62
CA SER A 37 1.17 -10.79 -2.10
C SER A 37 0.12 -10.71 -3.23
N VAL A 38 0.39 -9.93 -4.29
CA VAL A 38 -0.45 -9.83 -5.50
C VAL A 38 -0.58 -11.17 -6.23
N SER A 39 0.44 -12.03 -6.15
CA SER A 39 0.39 -13.36 -6.78
C SER A 39 -0.52 -14.36 -6.04
N TYR A 40 -0.69 -14.19 -4.73
CA TYR A 40 -1.45 -15.12 -3.88
C TYR A 40 -2.97 -14.90 -3.96
N SER A 41 -3.42 -13.66 -4.19
CA SER A 41 -4.85 -13.36 -4.39
C SER A 41 -5.41 -13.88 -5.72
N LEU A 42 -4.55 -14.15 -6.71
CA LEU A 42 -4.97 -14.67 -8.02
C LEU A 42 -5.26 -16.19 -7.99
N ALA A 43 -4.68 -16.93 -7.03
CA ALA A 43 -4.79 -18.39 -6.95
C ALA A 43 -6.02 -18.91 -6.16
N SER A 44 -6.75 -18.04 -5.45
CA SER A 44 -7.83 -18.45 -4.53
C SER A 44 -9.26 -18.20 -5.05
N SER A 45 -9.43 -17.65 -6.25
CA SER A 45 -10.76 -17.36 -6.82
C SER A 45 -11.12 -18.28 -7.99
N VAL A 46 -11.36 -19.56 -7.71
CA VAL A 46 -12.19 -20.43 -8.55
C VAL A 46 -13.38 -20.89 -7.72
N SER A 47 -14.54 -20.27 -7.96
CA SER A 47 -15.88 -20.90 -8.09
C SER A 47 -16.98 -19.92 -7.67
N GLY A 48 -17.93 -19.62 -8.57
CA GLY A 48 -19.23 -19.05 -8.19
C GLY A 48 -19.86 -17.96 -9.06
N THR A 49 -20.18 -18.28 -10.31
CA THR A 49 -21.41 -17.89 -11.08
C THR A 49 -21.86 -16.42 -11.26
N ILE A 50 -21.99 -16.05 -12.55
CA ILE A 50 -22.75 -14.93 -13.15
C ILE A 50 -24.19 -15.39 -13.46
N PRO A 51 -25.24 -14.54 -13.32
CA PRO A 51 -25.93 -13.92 -14.48
C PRO A 51 -26.44 -12.49 -14.18
N GLY A 52 -26.60 -11.52 -15.08
CA GLY A 52 -26.47 -11.41 -16.53
C GLY A 52 -27.08 -10.05 -16.94
N ASN A 53 -26.47 -9.35 -17.90
CA ASN A 53 -27.16 -8.60 -18.98
C ASN A 53 -26.11 -8.07 -19.98
N ALA A 54 -26.18 -8.59 -21.22
CA ALA A 54 -25.53 -8.10 -22.45
C ALA A 54 -26.50 -7.12 -23.18
N PRO A 55 -26.28 -6.65 -24.43
CA PRO A 55 -25.11 -6.66 -25.34
C PRO A 55 -24.74 -5.21 -25.80
N SER A 56 -23.71 -4.87 -26.60
CA SER A 56 -23.28 -5.36 -27.92
C SER A 56 -22.01 -4.63 -28.43
N GLU A 57 -21.10 -5.38 -29.08
CA GLU A 57 -20.36 -5.08 -30.35
C GLU A 57 -19.32 -3.92 -30.36
N GLY A 58 -18.07 -4.06 -30.85
CA GLY A 58 -17.38 -5.05 -31.68
C GLY A 58 -15.83 -4.82 -31.67
N PRO A 59 -15.05 -5.24 -32.69
CA PRO A 59 -13.97 -6.22 -32.49
C PRO A 59 -12.51 -5.71 -32.63
N ASP A 60 -11.60 -6.62 -32.23
CA ASP A 60 -10.23 -6.85 -32.72
C ASP A 60 -8.99 -6.14 -32.13
N CYS A 61 -7.96 -6.99 -32.06
CA CYS A 61 -6.51 -6.76 -31.97
C CYS A 61 -5.90 -6.41 -30.60
N PHE A 62 -5.54 -7.45 -29.87
CA PHE A 62 -4.29 -7.44 -29.08
C PHE A 62 -3.14 -7.82 -30.01
N PRO A 63 -2.18 -6.93 -30.31
CA PRO A 63 -0.86 -7.37 -30.69
C PRO A 63 -0.07 -7.69 -29.42
N GLU A 64 0.45 -8.91 -29.36
CA GLU A 64 1.65 -9.22 -28.59
C GLU A 64 2.76 -8.26 -29.04
N SER A 65 3.47 -7.66 -28.09
CA SER A 65 4.79 -7.11 -28.36
C SER A 65 5.70 -7.32 -27.16
N SER A 66 6.58 -8.29 -27.35
CA SER A 66 7.82 -8.52 -26.63
C SER A 66 8.76 -7.32 -26.79
N ALA A 67 9.27 -6.80 -25.67
CA ALA A 67 10.56 -6.11 -25.65
C ALA A 67 11.06 -5.93 -24.21
N SER A 68 12.06 -6.73 -23.85
CA SER A 68 13.00 -6.40 -22.80
C SER A 68 13.78 -5.13 -23.21
N SER A 69 13.67 -4.05 -22.45
CA SER A 69 14.69 -3.00 -22.45
C SER A 69 14.81 -2.38 -21.06
N SER A 70 16.05 -2.24 -20.62
CA SER A 70 16.43 -1.77 -19.30
C SER A 70 16.05 -0.30 -19.11
N GLY A 71 14.97 -0.06 -18.38
CA GLY A 71 14.86 1.00 -17.37
C GLY A 71 14.72 2.44 -17.85
N MET A 72 13.71 2.74 -18.68
CA MET A 72 13.10 4.07 -18.70
C MET A 72 11.76 3.94 -17.98
N PHE A 73 11.70 4.37 -16.72
CA PHE A 73 10.42 4.44 -16.03
C PHE A 73 9.52 5.41 -16.80
N SER A 74 8.25 5.06 -16.97
CA SER A 74 7.32 5.98 -17.63
C SER A 74 7.13 7.22 -16.75
N GLU A 75 6.93 8.40 -17.35
CA GLU A 75 6.61 9.64 -16.61
C GLU A 75 5.43 9.44 -15.65
N ASP A 76 4.48 8.60 -16.04
CA ASP A 76 3.32 8.21 -15.25
C ASP A 76 3.67 7.40 -14.00
N GLU A 77 4.69 6.54 -14.09
CA GLU A 77 5.18 5.74 -12.97
C GLU A 77 5.94 6.62 -11.98
N GLU A 78 6.80 7.50 -12.48
CA GLU A 78 7.51 8.48 -11.65
C GLU A 78 6.53 9.40 -10.92
N LEU A 79 5.49 9.88 -11.62
CA LEU A 79 4.45 10.72 -11.04
C LEU A 79 3.63 9.97 -9.97
N PHE A 80 3.22 8.73 -10.26
CA PHE A 80 2.48 7.93 -9.29
C PHE A 80 3.34 7.64 -8.05
N GLU A 81 4.59 7.25 -8.24
CA GLU A 81 5.53 6.99 -7.13
C GLU A 81 5.76 8.26 -6.30
N HIS A 82 5.89 9.43 -6.92
CA HIS A 82 6.03 10.69 -6.20
C HIS A 82 4.80 10.99 -5.30
N ILE A 83 3.59 10.84 -5.85
CA ILE A 83 2.34 11.02 -5.08
C ILE A 83 2.27 9.98 -3.95
N HIS A 84 2.59 8.72 -4.24
CA HIS A 84 2.58 7.63 -3.27
C HIS A 84 3.54 7.88 -2.11
N GLN A 85 4.79 8.25 -2.40
CA GLN A 85 5.79 8.57 -1.37
C GLN A 85 5.39 9.78 -0.52
N THR A 86 4.75 10.78 -1.12
CA THR A 86 4.21 11.92 -0.37
C THR A 86 3.11 11.48 0.61
N ILE A 87 2.16 10.65 0.14
CA ILE A 87 1.08 10.10 0.98
C ILE A 87 1.63 9.27 2.15
N LEU A 88 2.67 8.46 1.91
CA LEU A 88 3.28 7.61 2.94
C LEU A 88 4.11 8.41 3.96
N SER A 89 4.98 9.30 3.48
CA SER A 89 5.88 10.06 4.35
C SER A 89 5.13 11.01 5.29
N GLU A 90 4.09 11.66 4.78
CA GLU A 90 3.22 12.54 5.57
C GLU A 90 2.06 11.78 6.24
N LYS A 91 1.95 10.47 6.00
CA LYS A 91 0.85 9.61 6.50
C LYS A 91 -0.55 10.18 6.23
N LEU A 92 -0.74 10.79 5.06
CA LEU A 92 -2.00 11.47 4.70
C LEU A 92 -3.21 10.54 4.74
N PHE A 93 -3.00 9.25 4.51
CA PHE A 93 -4.04 8.23 4.58
C PHE A 93 -4.64 8.07 5.99
N LEU A 94 -3.95 8.48 7.06
CA LEU A 94 -4.49 8.48 8.43
C LEU A 94 -5.48 9.61 8.67
N ASN A 95 -5.48 10.65 7.82
CA ASN A 95 -6.50 11.69 7.88
C ASN A 95 -7.81 11.17 7.27
N PRO A 96 -8.91 11.09 8.02
CA PRO A 96 -10.19 10.62 7.48
C PRO A 96 -10.75 11.52 6.37
N GLU A 97 -10.39 12.80 6.37
CA GLU A 97 -10.80 13.80 5.38
C GLU A 97 -9.92 13.83 4.12
N PHE A 98 -8.90 12.95 4.04
CA PHE A 98 -8.10 12.80 2.84
C PHE A 98 -8.97 12.27 1.69
N SER A 99 -9.22 13.15 0.72
CA SER A 99 -10.21 12.94 -0.33
C SER A 99 -9.56 12.80 -1.71
N ARG A 100 -10.35 12.39 -2.70
CA ARG A 100 -9.88 12.30 -4.09
C ARG A 100 -9.36 13.65 -4.57
N GLU A 101 -10.00 14.76 -4.19
CA GLU A 101 -9.57 16.12 -4.54
C GLU A 101 -8.18 16.44 -3.98
N HIS A 102 -7.84 15.95 -2.79
CA HIS A 102 -6.49 16.09 -2.24
C HIS A 102 -5.47 15.32 -3.09
N PHE A 103 -5.78 14.07 -3.47
CA PHE A 103 -4.93 13.27 -4.36
C PHE A 103 -4.68 13.96 -5.71
N LEU A 104 -5.71 14.57 -6.32
CA LEU A 104 -5.57 15.33 -7.57
C LEU A 104 -4.61 16.50 -7.42
N ARG A 105 -4.70 17.23 -6.30
CA ARG A 105 -3.84 18.39 -6.01
C ARG A 105 -2.38 17.99 -5.78
N LEU A 106 -2.14 16.85 -5.13
CA LEU A 106 -0.77 16.33 -4.93
C LEU A 106 -0.06 16.06 -6.25
N GLY A 107 -0.78 15.47 -7.21
CA GLY A 107 -0.21 15.15 -8.53
C GLY A 107 -0.30 16.28 -9.56
N LEU A 108 -1.00 17.38 -9.26
CA LEU A 108 -1.40 18.40 -10.25
C LEU A 108 -2.10 17.79 -11.48
N ILE A 109 -2.93 16.75 -11.25
CA ILE A 109 -3.59 15.96 -12.31
C ILE A 109 -5.11 16.08 -12.28
N ASN A 110 -5.73 15.77 -13.42
CA ASN A 110 -7.18 15.69 -13.53
C ASN A 110 -7.73 14.31 -13.12
N LYS A 111 -9.06 14.22 -13.03
CA LYS A 111 -9.79 13.01 -12.60
C LYS A 111 -9.52 11.78 -13.46
N ASN A 112 -9.37 11.96 -14.77
CA ASN A 112 -9.15 10.86 -15.72
C ASN A 112 -7.75 10.30 -15.56
N LYS A 113 -6.74 11.18 -15.49
CA LYS A 113 -5.34 10.79 -15.27
C LYS A 113 -5.19 10.07 -13.93
N ALA A 114 -5.77 10.59 -12.85
CA ALA A 114 -5.74 9.90 -11.55
C ALA A 114 -6.37 8.50 -11.60
N ALA A 115 -7.50 8.34 -12.29
CA ALA A 115 -8.12 7.02 -12.45
C ALA A 115 -7.29 6.07 -13.32
N GLN A 116 -6.56 6.59 -14.32
CA GLN A 116 -5.60 5.81 -15.09
C GLN A 116 -4.43 5.35 -14.20
N LEU A 117 -3.76 6.28 -13.51
CA LEU A 117 -2.62 5.96 -12.65
C LEU A 117 -3.00 4.94 -11.56
N LEU A 118 -4.12 5.14 -10.86
CA LEU A 118 -4.57 4.22 -9.81
C LEU A 118 -4.90 2.82 -10.34
N ARG A 119 -5.50 2.72 -11.53
CA ARG A 119 -5.75 1.41 -12.15
C ARG A 119 -4.46 0.73 -12.61
N GLN A 120 -3.52 1.51 -13.15
CA GLN A 120 -2.29 1.00 -13.72
C GLN A 120 -1.30 0.55 -12.66
N TYR A 121 -1.12 1.33 -11.59
CA TYR A 121 -0.06 1.11 -10.60
C TYR A 121 -0.57 0.63 -9.24
N ALA A 122 -1.83 0.88 -8.88
CA ALA A 122 -2.43 0.38 -7.63
C ALA A 122 -3.50 -0.70 -7.87
N HIS A 123 -3.81 -1.01 -9.14
CA HIS A 123 -4.85 -1.98 -9.53
C HIS A 123 -6.21 -1.76 -8.88
N THR A 124 -6.53 -0.51 -8.53
CA THR A 124 -7.75 -0.17 -7.79
C THR A 124 -8.20 1.26 -8.04
N ASN A 125 -9.27 1.68 -7.39
CA ASN A 125 -9.74 3.07 -7.38
C ASN A 125 -9.19 3.83 -6.16
N PHE A 126 -9.45 5.13 -6.07
CA PHE A 126 -8.93 5.97 -4.98
C PHE A 126 -9.30 5.42 -3.58
N ASN A 127 -10.55 5.02 -3.38
CA ASN A 127 -11.00 4.50 -2.09
C ASN A 127 -10.30 3.17 -1.76
N GLY A 128 -10.17 2.27 -2.74
CA GLY A 128 -9.46 1.01 -2.55
C GLY A 128 -7.99 1.24 -2.18
N TYR A 129 -7.31 2.14 -2.88
CA TYR A 129 -5.92 2.49 -2.62
C TYR A 129 -5.71 3.03 -1.19
N ILE A 130 -6.53 4.00 -0.77
CA ILE A 130 -6.41 4.54 0.59
C ILE A 130 -6.82 3.54 1.65
N ASN A 131 -7.88 2.76 1.42
CA ASN A 131 -8.29 1.72 2.36
C ASN A 131 -7.22 0.66 2.55
N HIS A 132 -6.50 0.28 1.49
CA HIS A 132 -5.37 -0.64 1.57
C HIS A 132 -4.30 -0.11 2.53
N LEU A 133 -3.83 1.13 2.34
CA LEU A 133 -2.85 1.76 3.24
C LEU A 133 -3.33 1.86 4.70
N ARG A 134 -4.63 2.18 4.89
CA ARG A 134 -5.25 2.21 6.22
C ARG A 134 -5.31 0.84 6.88
N LEU A 135 -5.62 -0.21 6.11
CA LEU A 135 -5.63 -1.59 6.60
C LEU A 135 -4.22 -2.06 6.97
N GLU A 136 -3.21 -1.77 6.16
CA GLU A 136 -1.81 -2.10 6.49
C GLU A 136 -1.39 -1.45 7.82
N HIS A 137 -1.77 -0.19 8.05
CA HIS A 137 -1.54 0.46 9.34
C HIS A 137 -2.32 -0.22 10.48
N ALA A 138 -3.57 -0.62 10.23
CA ALA A 138 -4.36 -1.34 11.22
C ALA A 138 -3.71 -2.67 11.62
N LEU A 139 -3.20 -3.44 10.65
CA LEU A 139 -2.46 -4.68 10.92
C LEU A 139 -1.26 -4.42 11.81
N ASN A 140 -0.48 -3.39 11.50
CA ASN A 140 0.68 -3.01 12.30
C ASN A 140 0.30 -2.71 13.77
N LEU A 141 -0.77 -1.95 13.99
CA LEU A 141 -1.28 -1.65 15.34
C LEU A 141 -1.76 -2.91 16.07
N LEU A 142 -2.43 -3.83 15.37
CA LEU A 142 -2.91 -5.09 15.95
C LEU A 142 -1.75 -5.99 16.39
N GLU A 143 -0.63 -5.97 15.66
CA GLU A 143 0.56 -6.74 15.99
C GLU A 143 1.39 -6.10 17.10
N GLN A 144 1.65 -4.80 17.01
CA GLN A 144 2.58 -4.08 17.89
C GLN A 144 1.94 -3.64 19.21
N CYS A 145 0.62 -3.42 19.22
CA CYS A 145 -0.10 -2.87 20.37
C CYS A 145 -1.37 -3.72 20.65
N PRO A 146 -1.22 -4.98 21.10
CA PRO A 146 -2.33 -5.93 21.21
C PRO A 146 -3.44 -5.51 22.18
N ASP A 147 -3.09 -4.69 23.18
CA ASP A 147 -4.04 -4.19 24.18
C ASP A 147 -4.91 -3.02 23.67
N THR A 148 -4.57 -2.44 22.52
CA THR A 148 -5.30 -1.32 21.93
C THR A 148 -6.72 -1.77 21.56
N PRO A 149 -7.80 -1.09 21.97
CA PRO A 149 -9.16 -1.49 21.57
C PRO A 149 -9.33 -1.47 20.04
N ILE A 150 -10.05 -2.44 19.46
CA ILE A 150 -10.27 -2.51 17.99
C ILE A 150 -10.89 -1.21 17.44
N LYS A 151 -11.76 -0.58 18.23
CA LYS A 151 -12.34 0.73 17.92
C LYS A 151 -11.27 1.83 17.80
N ALA A 152 -10.27 1.84 18.67
CA ALA A 152 -9.17 2.79 18.61
C ALA A 152 -8.29 2.52 17.38
N VAL A 153 -7.95 1.24 17.12
CA VAL A 153 -7.24 0.83 15.88
C VAL A 153 -7.93 1.36 14.63
N ALA A 154 -9.26 1.24 14.53
CA ALA A 154 -10.02 1.74 13.39
C ALA A 154 -9.84 3.26 13.18
N TYR A 155 -9.93 4.05 14.25
CA TYR A 155 -9.80 5.50 14.16
C TYR A 155 -8.35 5.95 13.93
N GLU A 156 -7.40 5.32 14.60
CA GLU A 156 -5.97 5.60 14.41
C GLU A 156 -5.51 5.25 13.00
N SER A 157 -6.12 4.24 12.38
CA SER A 157 -5.96 3.91 10.96
C SER A 157 -6.75 4.81 10.00
N GLY A 158 -7.35 5.91 10.47
CA GLY A 158 -7.98 6.92 9.61
C GLY A 158 -9.39 6.56 9.10
N PHE A 159 -10.07 5.56 9.68
CA PHE A 159 -11.47 5.29 9.36
C PHE A 159 -12.41 6.20 10.17
N ASN A 160 -13.32 6.89 9.49
CA ASN A 160 -14.39 7.68 10.14
C ASN A 160 -15.46 6.82 10.85
N ASN A 161 -15.57 5.55 10.48
CA ASN A 161 -16.63 4.67 10.97
C ASN A 161 -16.11 3.25 11.23
N VAL A 162 -16.26 2.79 12.46
CA VAL A 162 -15.86 1.45 12.92
C VAL A 162 -16.58 0.36 12.13
N ARG A 163 -17.87 0.50 11.81
CA ARG A 163 -18.61 -0.49 11.00
C ARG A 163 -17.99 -0.62 9.61
N THR A 164 -17.57 0.49 9.01
CA THR A 164 -16.91 0.51 7.71
C THR A 164 -15.55 -0.18 7.78
N PHE A 165 -14.78 0.09 8.83
CA PHE A 165 -13.52 -0.62 9.09
C PHE A 165 -13.72 -2.13 9.20
N TYR A 166 -14.64 -2.61 10.04
CA TYR A 166 -14.94 -4.04 10.19
C TYR A 166 -15.28 -4.70 8.86
N ARG A 167 -16.19 -4.10 8.09
CA ARG A 167 -16.62 -4.63 6.79
C ARG A 167 -15.45 -4.73 5.80
N ILE A 168 -14.64 -3.66 5.69
CA ILE A 168 -13.51 -3.62 4.76
C ILE A 168 -12.41 -4.58 5.18
N PHE A 169 -12.11 -4.64 6.48
CA PHE A 169 -11.11 -5.56 7.02
C PHE A 169 -11.52 -7.03 6.80
N GLU A 170 -12.77 -7.38 7.08
CA GLU A 170 -13.27 -8.74 6.87
C GLU A 170 -13.34 -9.12 5.40
N GLN A 171 -13.69 -8.16 4.52
CA GLN A 171 -13.65 -8.37 3.07
C GLN A 171 -12.22 -8.65 2.57
N GLU A 172 -11.21 -7.97 3.11
CA GLU A 172 -9.81 -8.13 2.68
C GLU A 172 -9.16 -9.39 3.26
N TYR A 173 -9.39 -9.68 4.55
CA TYR A 173 -8.67 -10.73 5.28
C TYR A 173 -9.50 -11.98 5.60
N GLY A 174 -10.78 -12.00 5.22
CA GLY A 174 -11.69 -13.13 5.42
C GLY A 174 -12.11 -13.38 6.88
N LYS A 175 -11.74 -12.48 7.81
CA LYS A 175 -12.03 -12.60 9.24
C LYS A 175 -12.13 -11.22 9.89
N THR A 176 -12.82 -11.15 11.02
CA THR A 176 -12.95 -9.89 11.76
C THR A 176 -11.60 -9.46 12.38
N PRO A 177 -11.38 -8.15 12.59
CA PRO A 177 -10.18 -7.64 13.27
C PRO A 177 -9.95 -8.28 14.65
N THR A 178 -11.02 -8.59 15.38
CA THR A 178 -10.95 -9.25 16.69
C THR A 178 -10.42 -10.66 16.58
N LEU A 179 -10.92 -11.44 15.62
CA LEU A 179 -10.44 -12.81 15.37
C LEU A 179 -8.98 -12.78 14.91
N TYR A 180 -8.64 -11.87 13.99
CA TYR A 180 -7.28 -11.68 13.51
C TYR A 180 -6.28 -11.43 14.65
N ARG A 181 -6.62 -10.55 15.60
CA ARG A 181 -5.79 -10.30 16.78
C ARG A 181 -5.61 -11.54 17.65
N ASN A 182 -6.68 -12.25 17.94
CA ASN A 182 -6.61 -13.44 18.80
C ASN A 182 -5.70 -14.50 18.19
N GLU A 183 -5.72 -14.67 16.87
CA GLU A 183 -4.82 -15.59 16.17
C GLU A 183 -3.36 -15.16 16.30
N ILE A 184 -3.03 -13.87 16.14
CA ILE A 184 -1.65 -13.38 16.35
C ILE A 184 -1.18 -13.65 17.78
N LEU A 185 -2.05 -13.42 18.77
CA LEU A 185 -1.70 -13.62 20.17
C LEU A 185 -1.47 -15.09 20.53
N ASN A 186 -2.22 -16.00 19.92
CA ASN A 186 -2.06 -17.44 20.14
C ASN A 186 -0.79 -18.02 19.48
N LEU A 187 -0.14 -17.27 18.56
CA LEU A 187 1.09 -17.67 17.90
C LEU A 187 2.36 -17.18 18.62
N ARG A 188 2.23 -16.45 19.74
CA ARG A 188 3.34 -15.93 20.56
C ARG A 188 3.57 -16.78 21.80
#